data_AF-A0A9D5Q737-F1
#
_entry.id   AF-A0A9D5Q737-F1
#
_cell.length_a   1.000
_cell.length_b   1.000
_cell.length_c   1.000
_cell.angle_alpha   90.00
_cell.angle_beta   90.00
_cell.angle_gamma   90.00
#
_symmetry.space_group_name_H-M   'P 1'
#
loop_
_entity.id
_entity.type
_entity.pdbx_description
1 polymer ?
#
loop_
_entity_poly.entity_id
_entity_poly.type
_entity_poly.pdbx_seq_one_letter_code
_entity_poly.pdbx_strand_id
1 'polypeptide(L)'
;MRQVEVQELENWPDEKAFLSLFLSLKWALIVLCISIITSILVKPWFVFFGLLLAVALVLSDTRISSFFLKRLTRLLDSEYDEIEEMFTEIRPQLGDQYLHLLSQAIEIYREIRLAIRDRRGAFTESFGDVLPAIQALMEKIVHLTRKAQHIDNGLRCHDDLDRTRMVLEHYQQKIAQDRADDFIKSEWIRTRDSLIKQLKSQEEILRGKEYVQSKLTNIITSLREVHLSIIRLSFSEIHDGSDDLSTVFQTVMNLSEAIDDTVETLDKITYHRVA
;
A
#
# COMPACT_ATOMS: atom_id res chain seq x y z
N MET A 1 14.29 0.53 -32.34
CA MET A 1 13.32 -0.60 -32.36
C MET A 1 13.98 -1.84 -31.78
N ARG A 2 13.83 -2.05 -30.46
CA ARG A 2 14.06 -3.32 -29.75
C ARG A 2 13.10 -3.32 -28.56
N GLN A 3 11.87 -3.72 -28.83
CA GLN A 3 10.85 -4.10 -27.84
C GLN A 3 10.54 -5.56 -28.11
N VAL A 4 11.40 -6.47 -27.64
CA VAL A 4 11.13 -7.90 -27.51
C VAL A 4 12.05 -8.36 -26.37
N GLU A 5 11.55 -9.20 -25.46
CA GLU A 5 12.25 -9.85 -24.32
C GLU A 5 12.08 -9.28 -22.90
N VAL A 6 10.92 -8.71 -22.56
CA VAL A 6 10.52 -8.58 -21.13
C VAL A 6 9.17 -9.27 -20.82
N GLN A 7 8.59 -9.97 -21.80
CA GLN A 7 7.19 -10.41 -21.74
C GLN A 7 6.96 -11.87 -21.30
N GLU A 8 7.99 -12.62 -20.87
CA GLU A 8 7.83 -14.05 -20.55
C GLU A 8 7.91 -14.44 -19.06
N LEU A 9 8.03 -13.48 -18.13
CA LEU A 9 8.14 -13.79 -16.69
C LEU A 9 6.82 -13.68 -15.90
N GLU A 10 5.71 -13.35 -16.56
CA GLU A 10 4.46 -12.97 -15.86
C GLU A 10 3.49 -14.13 -15.55
N ASN A 11 3.77 -15.38 -15.96
CA ASN A 11 2.81 -16.48 -15.80
C ASN A 11 3.42 -17.80 -15.30
N TRP A 12 4.00 -17.80 -14.09
CA TRP A 12 4.31 -19.06 -13.40
C TRP A 12 3.55 -19.14 -12.07
N PRO A 13 2.77 -20.21 -11.82
CA PRO A 13 2.02 -20.36 -10.58
C PRO A 13 2.99 -20.47 -9.39
N ASP A 14 2.76 -19.63 -8.37
CA ASP A 14 3.60 -19.46 -7.17
C ASP A 14 3.96 -20.78 -6.45
N GLU A 15 3.14 -21.82 -6.56
CA GLU A 15 3.40 -23.12 -5.92
C GLU A 15 4.61 -23.88 -6.51
N LYS A 16 4.88 -23.74 -7.82
CA LYS A 16 6.09 -24.36 -8.42
C LYS A 16 7.36 -23.57 -8.11
N ALA A 17 7.22 -22.28 -7.80
CA ALA A 17 8.33 -21.38 -7.47
C ALA A 17 8.89 -21.65 -6.06
N PHE A 18 8.05 -21.98 -5.09
CA PHE A 18 8.49 -22.34 -3.74
C PHE A 18 9.26 -23.67 -3.74
N LEU A 19 8.77 -24.68 -4.47
CA LEU A 19 9.40 -25.99 -4.57
C LEU A 19 10.81 -25.96 -5.20
N SER A 20 11.04 -25.10 -6.19
CA SER A 20 12.36 -24.94 -6.82
C SER A 20 13.36 -24.18 -5.94
N LEU A 21 12.93 -23.17 -5.19
CA LEU A 21 13.73 -22.46 -4.19
C LEU A 21 14.20 -23.40 -3.07
N PHE A 22 13.33 -24.30 -2.62
CA PHE A 22 13.71 -25.33 -1.66
C PHE A 22 14.73 -26.31 -2.24
N LEU A 23 14.70 -26.57 -3.55
CA LEU A 23 15.65 -27.47 -4.18
C LEU A 23 17.06 -26.85 -4.22
N SER A 24 17.20 -25.63 -4.74
CA SER A 24 18.51 -24.94 -4.86
C SER A 24 19.15 -24.70 -3.49
N LEU A 25 18.35 -24.29 -2.50
CA LEU A 25 18.82 -24.08 -1.12
C LEU A 25 19.25 -25.39 -0.44
N LYS A 26 18.51 -26.49 -0.65
CA LYS A 26 18.89 -27.82 -0.13
C LYS A 26 20.22 -28.28 -0.71
N TRP A 27 20.44 -28.12 -2.01
CA TRP A 27 21.70 -28.52 -2.65
C TRP A 27 22.87 -27.63 -2.21
N ALA A 28 22.67 -26.32 -2.06
CA ALA A 28 23.68 -25.43 -1.52
C ALA A 28 24.11 -25.83 -0.10
N LEU A 29 23.15 -26.21 0.77
CA LEU A 29 23.43 -26.68 2.13
C LEU A 29 24.15 -28.03 2.13
N ILE A 30 23.75 -28.97 1.27
CA ILE A 30 24.42 -30.27 1.13
C ILE A 30 25.88 -30.09 0.68
N VAL A 31 26.11 -29.24 -0.34
CA VAL A 31 27.46 -28.94 -0.85
C VAL A 31 28.34 -28.31 0.25
N LEU A 32 27.77 -27.41 1.04
CA LEU A 32 28.47 -26.76 2.15
C LEU A 32 28.79 -27.74 3.30
N CYS A 33 27.87 -28.64 3.65
CA CYS A 33 28.12 -29.68 4.64
C CYS A 33 29.20 -30.68 4.18
N ILE A 34 29.14 -31.14 2.92
CA ILE A 34 30.15 -32.04 2.35
C ILE A 34 31.52 -31.37 2.35
N SER A 35 31.57 -30.08 2.01
CA SER A 35 32.78 -29.27 2.01
C SER A 35 33.41 -29.10 3.41
N ILE A 36 32.60 -28.89 4.45
CA ILE A 36 33.08 -28.83 5.84
C ILE A 36 33.62 -30.20 6.28
N ILE A 37 32.91 -31.28 6.01
CA ILE A 37 33.33 -32.65 6.37
C ILE A 37 34.65 -33.02 5.66
N THR A 38 34.76 -32.73 4.36
CA THR A 38 35.98 -32.98 3.58
C THR A 38 37.14 -32.08 3.98
N SER A 39 36.87 -30.85 4.45
CA SER A 39 37.88 -29.97 5.01
C SER A 39 38.52 -30.52 6.28
N ILE A 40 37.73 -31.16 7.15
CA ILE A 40 38.23 -31.78 8.38
C ILE A 40 39.12 -32.99 8.05
N LEU A 41 38.80 -33.72 6.98
CA LEU A 41 39.50 -34.96 6.57
C LEU A 41 40.73 -34.73 5.69
N VAL A 42 40.76 -33.68 4.87
CA VAL A 42 41.78 -33.51 3.82
C VAL A 42 42.59 -32.23 4.01
N LYS A 43 42.01 -31.06 3.70
CA LYS A 43 42.67 -29.74 3.81
C LYS A 43 41.65 -28.61 3.93
N PRO A 44 41.97 -27.51 4.64
CA PRO A 44 41.04 -26.40 4.89
C PRO A 44 40.57 -25.64 3.64
N TRP A 45 41.26 -25.77 2.50
CA TRP A 45 40.93 -25.05 1.28
C TRP A 45 39.64 -25.57 0.62
N PHE A 46 39.19 -26.78 0.99
CA PHE A 46 37.91 -27.31 0.54
C PHE A 46 36.71 -26.52 1.06
N VAL A 47 36.81 -25.85 2.23
CA VAL A 47 35.76 -24.93 2.73
C VAL A 47 35.61 -23.75 1.78
N PHE A 48 36.72 -23.17 1.34
CA PHE A 48 36.70 -22.02 0.45
C PHE A 48 36.07 -22.38 -0.90
N PHE A 49 36.46 -23.52 -1.49
CA PHE A 49 35.86 -24.01 -2.73
C PHE A 49 34.37 -24.36 -2.58
N GLY A 50 33.99 -25.03 -1.49
CA GLY A 50 32.58 -25.37 -1.26
C GLY A 50 31.70 -24.17 -0.98
N LEU A 51 32.23 -23.15 -0.31
CA LEU A 51 31.54 -21.88 -0.11
C LEU A 51 31.36 -21.14 -1.44
N LEU A 52 32.39 -21.08 -2.28
CA LEU A 52 32.28 -20.53 -3.64
C LEU A 52 31.23 -21.26 -4.48
N LEU A 53 31.20 -22.59 -4.42
CA LEU A 53 30.27 -23.42 -5.18
C LEU A 53 28.83 -23.30 -4.66
N ALA A 54 28.65 -23.21 -3.33
CA ALA A 54 27.36 -22.94 -2.72
C ALA A 54 26.84 -21.55 -3.09
N VAL A 55 27.70 -20.52 -3.07
CA VAL A 55 27.36 -19.17 -3.50
C VAL A 55 27.01 -19.15 -5.00
N ALA A 56 27.78 -19.84 -5.84
CA ALA A 56 27.49 -19.95 -7.28
C ALA A 56 26.18 -20.69 -7.56
N LEU A 57 25.82 -21.71 -6.78
CA LEU A 57 24.55 -22.43 -6.87
C LEU A 57 23.35 -21.59 -6.42
N VAL A 58 23.55 -20.71 -5.44
CA VAL A 58 22.53 -19.76 -5.00
C VAL A 58 22.36 -18.63 -6.03
N LEU A 59 23.46 -18.17 -6.65
CA LEU A 59 23.44 -17.11 -7.66
C LEU A 59 23.05 -17.58 -9.07
N SER A 60 23.17 -18.87 -9.38
CA SER A 60 22.72 -19.43 -10.67
C SER A 60 21.19 -19.43 -10.81
N ASP A 61 20.47 -19.25 -9.69
CA ASP A 61 19.04 -18.98 -9.70
C ASP A 61 18.79 -17.53 -10.15
N THR A 62 18.24 -17.38 -11.35
CA THR A 62 17.89 -16.08 -11.98
C THR A 62 17.02 -15.17 -11.11
N ARG A 63 16.26 -15.74 -10.15
CA ARG A 63 15.40 -14.98 -9.23
C ARG A 63 16.14 -14.47 -8.02
N ILE A 64 17.05 -15.27 -7.46
CA ILE A 64 17.90 -14.84 -6.33
C ILE A 64 18.91 -13.81 -6.83
N SER A 65 19.50 -14.04 -8.01
CA SER A 65 20.39 -13.06 -8.63
C SER A 65 19.67 -11.75 -8.95
N SER A 66 18.43 -11.75 -9.46
CA SER A 66 17.67 -10.49 -9.68
C SER A 66 17.23 -9.81 -8.38
N PHE A 67 16.85 -10.57 -7.34
CA PHE A 67 16.54 -10.01 -6.02
C PHE A 67 17.78 -9.42 -5.35
N PHE A 68 18.92 -10.13 -5.40
CA PHE A 68 20.20 -9.62 -4.91
C PHE A 68 20.70 -8.46 -5.74
N LEU A 69 20.63 -8.50 -7.08
CA LEU A 69 20.99 -7.38 -7.93
C LEU A 69 20.13 -6.17 -7.61
N LYS A 70 18.80 -6.32 -7.53
CA LYS A 70 17.90 -5.23 -7.10
C LYS A 70 18.32 -4.68 -5.74
N ARG A 71 18.62 -5.55 -4.76
CA ARG A 71 19.03 -5.11 -3.43
C ARG A 71 20.41 -4.45 -3.41
N LEU A 72 21.35 -4.92 -4.23
CA LEU A 72 22.69 -4.36 -4.36
C LEU A 72 22.66 -3.02 -5.10
N THR A 73 21.86 -2.91 -6.18
CA THR A 73 21.61 -1.64 -6.87
C THR A 73 20.90 -0.67 -5.94
N ARG A 74 19.91 -1.11 -5.14
CA ARG A 74 19.26 -0.27 -4.12
C ARG A 74 20.22 0.25 -3.04
N LEU A 75 21.24 -0.54 -2.67
CA LEU A 75 22.27 -0.12 -1.70
C LEU A 75 23.35 0.80 -2.31
N LEU A 76 23.51 0.77 -3.63
CA LEU A 76 24.49 1.57 -4.38
C LEU A 76 23.86 2.83 -5.02
N ASP A 77 22.54 2.91 -5.08
CA ASP A 77 21.82 4.01 -5.69
C ASP A 77 21.47 5.07 -4.64
N SER A 78 22.20 6.18 -4.66
CA SER A 78 21.93 7.33 -3.78
C SER A 78 20.60 8.04 -4.08
N GLU A 79 19.91 7.67 -5.16
CA GLU A 79 18.61 8.21 -5.56
C GLU A 79 17.44 7.29 -5.22
N TYR A 80 17.69 6.14 -4.56
CA TYR A 80 16.63 5.22 -4.15
C TYR A 80 15.60 5.91 -3.26
N ASP A 81 14.33 5.80 -3.66
CA ASP A 81 13.18 6.32 -2.94
C ASP A 81 12.16 5.21 -2.69
N GLU A 82 12.04 4.81 -1.43
CA GLU A 82 11.11 3.78 -0.99
C GLU A 82 9.65 4.12 -1.30
N ILE A 83 9.29 5.41 -1.25
CA ILE A 83 7.93 5.87 -1.54
C ILE A 83 7.59 5.69 -3.03
N GLU A 84 8.53 6.01 -3.92
CA GLU A 84 8.33 5.84 -5.37
C GLU A 84 8.26 4.36 -5.78
N GLU A 85 9.04 3.50 -5.11
CA GLU A 85 8.96 2.06 -5.33
C GLU A 85 7.58 1.51 -4.89
N MET A 86 7.14 1.84 -3.68
CA MET A 86 5.79 1.45 -3.22
C MET A 86 4.68 1.94 -4.16
N PHE A 87 4.79 3.18 -4.66
CA PHE A 87 3.83 3.70 -5.63
C PHE A 87 3.83 2.86 -6.91
N THR A 88 5.00 2.50 -7.43
CA THR A 88 5.14 1.69 -8.64
C THR A 88 4.52 0.30 -8.45
N GLU A 89 4.69 -0.32 -7.28
CA GLU A 89 4.12 -1.62 -6.95
C GLU A 89 2.58 -1.59 -6.81
N ILE A 90 2.03 -0.52 -6.23
CA ILE A 90 0.61 -0.44 -5.91
C ILE A 90 -0.22 0.15 -7.07
N ARG A 91 0.39 0.97 -7.93
CA ARG A 91 -0.23 1.59 -9.11
C ARG A 91 -1.17 0.68 -9.91
N PRO A 92 -0.80 -0.57 -10.30
CA PRO A 92 -1.68 -1.42 -11.10
C PRO A 92 -2.92 -1.92 -10.35
N GLN A 93 -2.94 -1.82 -9.01
CA GLN A 93 -4.04 -2.29 -8.16
C GLN A 93 -5.08 -1.20 -7.88
N LEU A 94 -4.75 0.07 -8.20
CA LEU A 94 -5.59 1.24 -7.92
C LEU A 94 -6.52 1.56 -9.09
N GLY A 95 -7.77 1.89 -8.77
CA GLY A 95 -8.70 2.51 -9.70
C GLY A 95 -8.38 3.99 -9.90
N ASP A 96 -8.92 4.57 -10.98
CA ASP A 96 -8.56 5.91 -11.47
C ASP A 96 -8.62 7.02 -10.40
N GLN A 97 -9.65 7.01 -9.54
CA GLN A 97 -9.81 8.02 -8.48
C GLN A 97 -8.70 7.97 -7.45
N TYR A 98 -8.43 6.80 -6.88
CA TYR A 98 -7.39 6.63 -5.86
C TYR A 98 -5.98 6.74 -6.47
N LEU A 99 -5.80 6.31 -7.71
CA LEU A 99 -4.57 6.50 -8.45
C LEU A 99 -4.27 7.99 -8.65
N HIS A 100 -5.27 8.79 -9.00
CA HIS A 100 -5.11 10.24 -9.18
C HIS A 100 -4.67 10.92 -7.88
N LEU A 101 -5.37 10.64 -6.77
CA LEU A 101 -5.04 11.18 -5.46
C LEU A 101 -3.62 10.79 -5.01
N LEU A 102 -3.26 9.51 -5.14
CA LEU A 102 -1.92 9.06 -4.74
C LEU A 102 -0.84 9.65 -5.64
N SER A 103 -1.08 9.76 -6.94
CA SER A 103 -0.11 10.38 -7.87
C SER A 103 0.16 11.85 -7.50
N GLN A 104 -0.87 12.60 -7.11
CA GLN A 104 -0.71 13.97 -6.62
C GLN A 104 0.11 14.02 -5.32
N ALA A 105 -0.16 13.11 -4.37
CA ALA A 105 0.60 13.05 -3.13
C ALA A 105 2.10 12.76 -3.39
N ILE A 106 2.40 11.83 -4.30
CA ILE A 106 3.77 11.49 -4.72
C ILE A 106 4.46 12.68 -5.39
N GLU A 107 3.75 13.42 -6.24
CA GLU A 107 4.28 14.64 -6.86
C GLU A 107 4.64 15.68 -5.80
N ILE A 108 3.74 15.96 -4.85
CA ILE A 108 4.02 16.88 -3.74
C ILE A 108 5.23 16.42 -2.92
N TYR A 109 5.31 15.13 -2.61
CA TYR A 109 6.44 14.56 -1.89
C TYR A 109 7.77 14.77 -2.63
N ARG A 110 7.79 14.53 -3.95
CA ARG A 110 8.98 14.78 -4.78
C ARG A 110 9.38 16.25 -4.75
N GLU A 111 8.42 17.16 -4.89
CA GLU A 111 8.68 18.60 -4.81
C GLU A 111 9.27 19.00 -3.44
N ILE A 112 8.70 18.50 -2.33
CA ILE A 112 9.22 18.73 -0.98
C ILE A 112 10.66 18.22 -0.86
N ARG A 113 10.93 16.99 -1.30
CA ARG A 113 12.24 16.36 -1.23
C ARG A 113 13.28 17.17 -2.01
N LEU A 114 12.93 17.63 -3.21
CA LEU A 114 13.80 18.49 -4.03
C LEU A 114 14.03 19.85 -3.35
N ALA A 115 12.97 20.48 -2.83
CA ALA A 115 13.07 21.77 -2.15
C ALA A 115 14.01 21.74 -0.94
N ILE A 116 14.02 20.63 -0.19
CA ILE A 116 14.93 20.42 0.95
C ILE A 116 16.34 20.08 0.47
N ARG A 117 16.50 19.20 -0.53
CA ARG A 117 17.79 18.71 -1.01
C ARG A 117 18.61 19.74 -1.80
N ASP A 118 17.95 20.59 -2.59
CA ASP A 118 18.62 21.62 -3.41
C ASP A 118 19.32 22.69 -2.57
N ARG A 119 18.95 22.79 -1.29
CA ARG A 119 19.47 23.78 -0.36
C ARG A 119 20.49 23.12 0.56
N ARG A 120 21.77 23.44 0.37
CA ARG A 120 22.90 22.92 1.17
C ARG A 120 23.10 23.74 2.45
N GLY A 121 23.58 23.10 3.51
CA GLY A 121 24.04 23.76 4.75
C GLY A 121 23.02 23.69 5.89
N ALA A 122 22.95 24.74 6.71
CA ALA A 122 22.12 24.80 7.93
C ALA A 122 20.61 24.55 7.68
N PHE A 123 20.13 24.82 6.45
CA PHE A 123 18.76 24.51 6.04
C PHE A 123 18.52 23.01 5.98
N THR A 124 19.41 22.22 5.37
CA THR A 124 19.26 20.76 5.31
C THR A 124 19.29 20.14 6.71
N GLU A 125 20.15 20.65 7.58
CA GLU A 125 20.29 20.17 8.98
C GLU A 125 19.04 20.47 9.80
N SER A 126 18.46 21.66 9.66
CA SER A 126 17.23 22.05 10.36
C SER A 126 16.00 21.23 9.95
N PHE A 127 15.97 20.74 8.70
CA PHE A 127 14.90 19.87 8.19
C PHE A 127 15.20 18.37 8.32
N GLY A 128 16.25 18.01 9.05
CA GLY A 128 16.70 16.62 9.23
C GLY A 128 15.61 15.67 9.76
N ASP A 129 14.73 16.17 10.64
CA ASP A 129 13.63 15.38 11.21
C ASP A 129 12.32 15.50 10.42
N VAL A 130 12.17 16.55 9.60
CA VAL A 130 10.95 16.82 8.83
C VAL A 130 10.83 15.87 7.64
N LEU A 131 11.93 15.64 6.91
CA LEU A 131 11.90 14.76 5.73
C LEU A 131 11.55 13.30 6.10
N PRO A 132 12.14 12.69 7.14
CA PRO A 132 11.71 11.37 7.63
C PRO A 132 10.25 11.35 8.09
N ALA A 133 9.77 12.41 8.76
CA ALA A 133 8.37 12.49 9.19
C ALA A 133 7.41 12.55 7.99
N ILE A 134 7.77 13.28 6.93
CA ILE A 134 7.00 13.34 5.68
C ILE A 134 7.06 11.99 4.94
N GLN A 135 8.19 11.29 4.95
CA GLN A 135 8.29 9.94 4.40
C GLN A 135 7.35 8.96 5.13
N ALA A 136 7.38 8.95 6.46
CA ALA A 136 6.46 8.14 7.26
C ALA A 136 4.98 8.51 7.01
N LEU A 137 4.68 9.80 6.82
CA LEU A 137 3.34 10.24 6.43
C LEU A 137 2.94 9.68 5.05
N MET A 138 3.85 9.68 4.08
CA MET A 138 3.61 9.15 2.75
C MET A 138 3.38 7.63 2.75
N GLU A 139 4.13 6.87 3.55
CA GLU A 139 3.87 5.44 3.78
C GLU A 139 2.44 5.20 4.28
N LYS A 140 1.98 6.03 5.23
CA LYS A 140 0.60 5.97 5.74
C LYS A 140 -0.43 6.33 4.66
N ILE A 141 -0.18 7.36 3.83
CA ILE A 141 -1.07 7.73 2.71
C ILE A 141 -1.18 6.57 1.71
N VAL A 142 -0.06 5.94 1.36
CA VAL A 142 -0.01 4.76 0.49
C VAL A 142 -0.84 3.62 1.08
N HIS A 143 -0.63 3.32 2.37
CA HIS A 143 -1.36 2.27 3.08
C HIS A 143 -2.87 2.53 3.11
N LEU A 144 -3.28 3.74 3.49
CA LEU A 144 -4.68 4.16 3.54
C LEU A 144 -5.32 4.06 2.15
N THR A 145 -4.63 4.51 1.10
CA THR A 145 -5.12 4.45 -0.28
C THR A 145 -5.33 3.00 -0.73
N ARG A 146 -4.37 2.11 -0.45
CA ARG A 146 -4.48 0.68 -0.75
C ARG A 146 -5.66 0.04 -0.02
N LYS A 147 -5.84 0.37 1.25
CA LYS A 147 -6.97 -0.14 2.06
C LYS A 147 -8.31 0.35 1.52
N ALA A 148 -8.41 1.64 1.19
CA ALA A 148 -9.59 2.23 0.59
C ALA A 148 -9.95 1.54 -0.75
N GLN A 149 -8.95 1.31 -1.60
CA GLN A 149 -9.14 0.58 -2.85
C GLN A 149 -9.62 -0.85 -2.64
N HIS A 150 -9.06 -1.57 -1.66
CA HIS A 150 -9.47 -2.93 -1.35
C HIS A 150 -10.94 -2.98 -0.91
N ILE A 151 -11.36 -2.01 -0.09
CA ILE A 151 -12.75 -1.85 0.29
C ILE A 151 -13.59 -1.60 -0.96
N ASP A 152 -13.27 -0.59 -1.78
CA ASP A 152 -14.00 -0.25 -3.01
C ASP A 152 -14.16 -1.45 -3.97
N ASN A 153 -13.10 -2.22 -4.18
CA ASN A 153 -13.15 -3.45 -4.98
C ASN A 153 -14.09 -4.50 -4.37
N GLY A 154 -14.13 -4.62 -3.04
CA GLY A 154 -15.05 -5.50 -2.33
C GLY A 154 -16.51 -5.03 -2.34
N LEU A 155 -16.78 -3.78 -2.72
CA LEU A 155 -18.12 -3.18 -2.81
C LEU A 155 -18.76 -3.31 -4.18
N ARG A 156 -17.96 -3.42 -5.24
CA ARG A 156 -18.45 -3.65 -6.61
C ARG A 156 -19.39 -4.85 -6.76
N CYS A 157 -19.31 -5.82 -5.86
CA CYS A 157 -20.23 -6.97 -5.80
C CYS A 157 -21.63 -6.62 -5.27
N HIS A 158 -21.82 -5.44 -4.68
CA HIS A 158 -23.04 -5.01 -3.99
C HIS A 158 -23.61 -3.68 -4.53
N ASP A 159 -23.11 -3.16 -5.65
CA ASP A 159 -23.35 -1.80 -6.16
C ASP A 159 -24.76 -1.50 -6.67
N ASP A 160 -25.70 -2.45 -6.61
CA ASP A 160 -27.05 -2.25 -7.14
C ASP A 160 -28.03 -1.78 -6.04
N LEU A 161 -27.71 -0.64 -5.42
CA LEU A 161 -28.55 0.03 -4.41
C LEU A 161 -29.96 0.31 -4.96
N ASP A 162 -30.03 0.80 -6.19
CA ASP A 162 -31.28 1.13 -6.87
C ASP A 162 -32.13 -0.11 -7.15
N ARG A 163 -31.52 -1.20 -7.61
CA ARG A 163 -32.21 -2.49 -7.75
C ARG A 163 -32.68 -3.03 -6.41
N THR A 164 -31.86 -2.94 -5.36
CA THR A 164 -32.23 -3.40 -4.02
C THR A 164 -33.44 -2.61 -3.49
N ARG A 165 -33.46 -1.29 -3.70
CA ARG A 165 -34.59 -0.41 -3.38
C ARG A 165 -35.85 -0.77 -4.18
N MET A 166 -35.71 -0.97 -5.50
CA MET A 166 -36.83 -1.37 -6.37
C MET A 166 -37.44 -2.72 -5.95
N VAL A 167 -36.62 -3.72 -5.62
CA VAL A 167 -37.09 -5.04 -5.15
C VAL A 167 -37.78 -4.90 -3.80
N LEU A 168 -37.26 -4.07 -2.91
CA LEU A 168 -37.85 -3.82 -1.60
C LEU A 168 -39.23 -3.15 -1.71
N GLU A 169 -39.37 -2.14 -2.57
CA GLU A 169 -40.65 -1.49 -2.88
C GLU A 169 -41.67 -2.50 -3.43
N HIS A 170 -41.23 -3.39 -4.33
CA HIS A 170 -42.07 -4.46 -4.87
C HIS A 170 -42.58 -5.42 -3.78
N TYR A 171 -41.70 -5.85 -2.86
CA TYR A 171 -42.12 -6.70 -1.73
C TYR A 171 -43.04 -5.96 -0.76
N GLN A 172 -42.81 -4.67 -0.51
CA GLN A 172 -43.72 -3.85 0.31
C GLN A 172 -45.12 -3.75 -0.31
N GLN A 173 -45.20 -3.54 -1.62
CA GLN A 173 -46.47 -3.51 -2.35
C GLN A 173 -47.19 -4.87 -2.32
N LYS A 174 -46.47 -5.97 -2.52
CA LYS A 174 -47.02 -7.33 -2.40
C LYS A 174 -47.56 -7.63 -1.00
N ILE A 175 -46.85 -7.24 0.06
CA ILE A 175 -47.34 -7.45 1.43
C ILE A 175 -48.61 -6.63 1.70
N ALA A 176 -48.69 -5.41 1.17
CA ALA A 176 -49.81 -4.49 1.42
C ALA A 176 -51.08 -4.83 0.63
N GLN A 177 -50.94 -5.32 -0.60
CA GLN A 177 -52.08 -5.46 -1.54
C GLN A 177 -52.54 -6.91 -1.73
N ASP A 178 -51.69 -7.89 -1.45
CA ASP A 178 -51.92 -9.25 -1.89
C ASP A 178 -52.62 -10.11 -0.82
N ARG A 179 -53.62 -10.89 -1.24
CA ARG A 179 -54.37 -11.82 -0.37
C ARG A 179 -53.71 -13.21 -0.33
N ALA A 180 -52.39 -13.22 -0.18
CA ALA A 180 -51.62 -14.44 -0.01
C ALA A 180 -51.83 -15.05 1.39
N ASP A 181 -51.60 -16.36 1.48
CA ASP A 181 -51.62 -17.15 2.72
C ASP A 181 -50.59 -16.62 3.74
N ASP A 182 -50.85 -16.84 5.02
CA ASP A 182 -50.04 -16.33 6.14
C ASP A 182 -48.60 -16.84 6.08
N PHE A 183 -48.40 -18.08 5.61
CA PHE A 183 -47.07 -18.64 5.38
C PHE A 183 -46.29 -17.83 4.33
N ILE A 184 -46.91 -17.54 3.18
CA ILE A 184 -46.27 -16.79 2.09
C ILE A 184 -45.97 -15.35 2.52
N LYS A 185 -46.89 -14.71 3.25
CA LYS A 185 -46.67 -13.37 3.81
C LYS A 185 -45.49 -13.33 4.78
N SER A 186 -45.34 -14.34 5.64
CA SER A 186 -44.21 -14.40 6.58
C SER A 186 -42.86 -14.54 5.86
N GLU A 187 -42.78 -15.33 4.78
CA GLU A 187 -41.57 -15.41 3.94
C GLU A 187 -41.26 -14.10 3.20
N TRP A 188 -42.27 -13.37 2.74
CA TRP A 188 -42.08 -12.04 2.15
C TRP A 188 -41.58 -11.01 3.17
N ILE A 189 -42.13 -11.03 4.39
CA ILE A 189 -41.67 -10.17 5.49
C ILE A 189 -40.21 -10.48 5.82
N ARG A 190 -39.83 -11.76 5.92
CA ARG A 190 -38.44 -12.18 6.16
C ARG A 190 -37.51 -11.70 5.05
N THR A 191 -37.93 -11.85 3.80
CA THR A 191 -37.16 -11.38 2.63
C THR A 191 -36.99 -9.86 2.65
N ARG A 192 -38.06 -9.11 2.92
CA ARG A 192 -38.01 -7.65 3.09
C ARG A 192 -37.04 -7.24 4.18
N ASP A 193 -37.10 -7.88 5.36
CA ASP A 193 -36.23 -7.53 6.48
C ASP A 193 -34.76 -7.84 6.17
N SER A 194 -34.48 -8.90 5.42
CA SER A 194 -33.14 -9.19 4.88
C SER A 194 -32.68 -8.10 3.92
N LEU A 195 -33.55 -7.66 3.00
CA LEU A 195 -33.24 -6.59 2.04
C LEU A 195 -33.04 -5.23 2.72
N ILE A 196 -33.80 -4.92 3.78
CA ILE A 196 -33.61 -3.71 4.59
C ILE A 196 -32.22 -3.71 5.22
N LYS A 197 -31.80 -4.83 5.82
CA LYS A 197 -30.46 -4.96 6.42
C LYS A 197 -29.36 -4.79 5.38
N GLN A 198 -29.53 -5.43 4.21
CA GLN A 198 -28.59 -5.31 3.10
C GLN A 198 -28.49 -3.87 2.59
N LEU A 199 -29.62 -3.18 2.38
CA LEU A 199 -29.65 -1.79 1.93
C LEU A 199 -28.95 -0.87 2.93
N LYS A 200 -29.23 -1.03 4.22
CA LYS A 200 -28.58 -0.23 5.28
C LYS A 200 -27.07 -0.43 5.29
N SER A 201 -26.61 -1.68 5.17
CA SER A 201 -25.17 -1.98 5.07
C SER A 201 -24.54 -1.33 3.84
N GLN A 202 -25.18 -1.40 2.67
CA GLN A 202 -24.71 -0.74 1.44
C GLN A 202 -24.65 0.79 1.58
N GLU A 203 -25.62 1.43 2.23
CA GLU A 203 -25.62 2.87 2.48
C GLU A 203 -24.52 3.31 3.46
N GLU A 204 -24.31 2.56 4.54
CA GLU A 204 -23.22 2.82 5.51
C GLU A 204 -21.86 2.74 4.83
N ILE A 205 -21.70 1.75 3.96
CA ILE A 205 -20.52 1.54 3.13
C ILE A 205 -20.27 2.71 2.18
N LEU A 206 -21.29 3.16 1.45
CA LEU A 206 -21.16 4.24 0.47
C LEU A 206 -20.76 5.55 1.16
N ARG A 207 -21.37 5.83 2.32
CA ARG A 207 -20.95 6.94 3.19
C ARG A 207 -19.50 6.78 3.67
N GLY A 208 -19.10 5.56 4.01
CA GLY A 208 -17.71 5.23 4.37
C GLY A 208 -16.73 5.53 3.23
N LYS A 209 -17.07 5.17 1.99
CA LYS A 209 -16.28 5.48 0.79
C LYS A 209 -16.13 6.99 0.60
N GLU A 210 -17.23 7.73 0.61
CA GLU A 210 -17.24 9.18 0.46
C GLU A 210 -16.43 9.87 1.56
N TYR A 211 -16.57 9.40 2.81
CA TYR A 211 -15.81 9.88 3.96
C TYR A 211 -14.30 9.72 3.74
N VAL A 212 -13.85 8.53 3.35
CA VAL A 212 -12.43 8.25 3.10
C VAL A 212 -11.88 9.07 1.95
N GLN A 213 -12.62 9.19 0.86
CA GLN A 213 -12.22 10.00 -0.29
C GLN A 213 -12.07 11.48 0.09
N SER A 214 -13.02 12.02 0.87
CA SER A 214 -12.96 13.37 1.40
C SER A 214 -11.74 13.56 2.31
N LYS A 215 -11.48 12.61 3.22
CA LYS A 215 -10.31 12.65 4.11
C LYS A 215 -8.99 12.59 3.37
N LEU A 216 -8.84 11.68 2.40
CA LEU A 216 -7.63 11.60 1.55
C LEU A 216 -7.41 12.91 0.79
N THR A 217 -8.47 13.51 0.24
CA THR A 217 -8.37 14.79 -0.47
C THR A 217 -7.90 15.92 0.46
N ASN A 218 -8.43 15.97 1.69
CA ASN A 218 -8.02 16.95 2.69
C ASN A 218 -6.56 16.75 3.12
N ILE A 219 -6.15 15.49 3.36
CA ILE A 219 -4.75 15.16 3.71
C ILE A 219 -3.79 15.63 2.60
N ILE A 220 -4.12 15.37 1.34
CA ILE A 220 -3.30 15.80 0.19
C ILE A 220 -3.25 17.33 0.09
N THR A 221 -4.38 17.99 0.34
CA THR A 221 -4.45 19.46 0.35
C THR A 221 -3.54 20.05 1.42
N SER A 222 -3.61 19.53 2.65
CA SER A 222 -2.74 19.94 3.75
C SER A 222 -1.27 19.57 3.52
N LEU A 223 -0.98 18.46 2.83
CA LEU A 223 0.38 18.15 2.40
C LEU A 223 0.93 19.19 1.42
N ARG A 224 0.08 19.73 0.53
CA ARG A 224 0.47 20.86 -0.34
C ARG A 224 0.71 22.14 0.46
N GLU A 225 -0.05 22.39 1.53
CA GLU A 225 0.18 23.52 2.44
C GLU A 225 1.52 23.38 3.18
N VAL A 226 1.86 22.17 3.62
CA VAL A 226 3.18 21.83 4.17
C VAL A 226 4.26 22.15 3.15
N HIS A 227 4.11 21.71 1.90
CA HIS A 227 5.06 22.04 0.83
C HIS A 227 5.24 23.55 0.65
N LEU A 228 4.15 24.31 0.56
CA LEU A 228 4.23 25.77 0.42
C LEU A 228 4.90 26.44 1.62
N SER A 229 4.69 25.91 2.82
CA SER A 229 5.32 26.41 4.05
C SER A 229 6.82 26.14 4.05
N ILE A 230 7.26 24.97 3.59
CA ILE A 230 8.67 24.63 3.38
C ILE A 230 9.31 25.58 2.37
N ILE A 231 8.63 25.86 1.24
CA ILE A 231 9.10 26.86 0.27
C ILE A 231 9.22 28.24 0.93
N ARG A 232 8.24 28.69 1.71
CA ARG A 232 8.30 30.02 2.37
C ARG A 232 9.46 30.11 3.35
N LEU A 233 9.62 29.11 4.21
CA LEU A 233 10.75 28.99 5.15
C LEU A 233 12.08 29.02 4.43
N SER A 234 12.12 28.49 3.23
CA SER A 234 13.33 28.48 2.41
C SER A 234 13.72 29.86 1.87
N PHE A 235 12.79 30.80 1.73
CA PHE A 235 13.12 32.19 1.38
C PHE A 235 13.34 33.08 2.61
N SER A 236 13.07 32.58 3.81
CA SER A 236 13.39 33.22 5.08
C SER A 236 14.84 32.89 5.46
N GLU A 237 15.63 33.87 5.92
CA GLU A 237 16.89 33.56 6.60
C GLU A 237 16.54 32.84 7.90
N ILE A 238 16.64 31.50 7.89
CA ILE A 238 16.44 30.69 9.10
C ILE A 238 17.54 31.08 10.10
N HIS A 239 17.21 32.01 10.98
CA HIS A 239 17.92 32.20 12.25
C HIS A 239 17.36 31.17 13.23
N ASP A 240 18.29 30.50 13.94
CA ASP A 240 18.07 29.41 14.89
C ASP A 240 16.68 29.38 15.54
N GLY A 241 15.93 28.30 15.28
CA GLY A 241 14.73 27.93 16.05
C GLY A 241 13.43 28.65 15.68
N SER A 242 13.12 28.82 14.38
CA SER A 242 11.90 29.51 13.97
C SER A 242 10.63 28.70 14.31
N ASP A 243 9.69 29.32 15.05
CA ASP A 243 8.34 28.81 15.37
C ASP A 243 7.60 28.22 14.14
N ASP A 244 7.92 28.74 12.96
CA ASP A 244 7.38 28.28 11.68
C ASP A 244 7.79 26.84 11.31
N LEU A 245 9.00 26.38 11.65
CA LEU A 245 9.44 24.99 11.40
C LEU A 245 8.70 24.03 12.34
N SER A 246 8.54 24.42 13.60
CA SER A 246 7.74 23.70 14.60
C SER A 246 6.28 23.56 14.12
N THR A 247 5.73 24.61 13.51
CA THR A 247 4.38 24.59 12.93
C THR A 247 4.26 23.60 11.77
N VAL A 248 5.28 23.53 10.89
CA VAL A 248 5.32 22.52 9.81
C VAL A 248 5.35 21.11 10.39
N PHE A 249 6.23 20.85 11.36
CA PHE A 249 6.33 19.54 12.00
C PHE A 249 5.01 19.16 12.70
N GLN A 250 4.41 20.07 13.45
CA GLN A 250 3.11 19.84 14.09
C GLN A 250 2.01 19.54 13.07
N THR A 251 2.03 20.21 11.92
CA THR A 251 1.07 19.94 10.82
C THR A 251 1.24 18.53 10.27
N VAL A 252 2.49 18.09 10.05
CA VAL A 252 2.79 16.71 9.61
C VAL A 252 2.32 15.69 10.65
N MET A 253 2.53 15.95 11.95
CA MET A 253 2.06 15.07 13.02
C MET A 253 0.53 15.01 13.09
N ASN A 254 -0.15 16.15 12.99
CA ASN A 254 -1.63 16.20 12.95
C ASN A 254 -2.19 15.44 11.73
N LEU A 255 -1.52 15.50 10.57
CA LEU A 255 -1.90 14.71 9.39
C LEU A 255 -1.69 13.22 9.61
N SER A 256 -0.61 12.85 10.29
CA SER A 256 -0.31 11.46 10.64
C SER A 256 -1.39 10.87 11.56
N GLU A 257 -1.83 11.62 12.57
CA GLU A 257 -2.93 11.25 13.46
C GLU A 257 -4.26 11.16 12.72
N ALA A 258 -4.57 12.13 11.84
CA ALA A 258 -5.79 12.10 11.04
C ALA A 258 -5.86 10.89 10.10
N ILE A 259 -4.72 10.40 9.59
CA ILE A 259 -4.67 9.16 8.83
C ILE A 259 -4.97 7.96 9.74
N ASP A 260 -4.34 7.87 10.91
CA ASP A 260 -4.56 6.77 11.84
C ASP A 260 -6.04 6.67 12.26
N ASP A 261 -6.68 7.80 12.59
CA ASP A 261 -8.12 7.89 12.88
C ASP A 261 -8.99 7.40 11.70
N THR A 262 -8.58 7.74 10.48
CA THR A 262 -9.29 7.32 9.26
C THR A 262 -9.14 5.82 9.03
N VAL A 263 -7.95 5.27 9.28
CA VAL A 263 -7.67 3.82 9.21
C VAL A 263 -8.49 3.05 10.24
N GLU A 264 -8.59 3.54 11.48
CA GLU A 264 -9.42 2.93 12.54
C GLU A 264 -10.92 2.98 12.20
N THR A 265 -11.38 4.11 11.66
CA THR A 265 -12.76 4.25 11.19
C THR A 265 -13.07 3.26 10.07
N LEU A 266 -12.14 3.07 9.14
CA LEU A 266 -12.24 2.08 8.08
C LEU A 266 -12.28 0.65 8.62
N ASP A 267 -11.51 0.34 9.66
CA ASP A 267 -11.57 -0.97 10.31
C ASP A 267 -12.94 -1.22 10.93
N LYS A 268 -13.52 -0.25 11.64
CA LYS A 268 -14.85 -0.38 12.22
C LYS A 268 -15.91 -0.69 11.17
N ILE A 269 -15.86 -0.01 10.02
CA ILE A 269 -16.76 -0.24 8.89
C ILE A 269 -16.54 -1.63 8.27
N THR A 270 -15.29 -2.08 8.19
CA THR A 270 -14.95 -3.39 7.60
C THR A 270 -15.29 -4.55 8.54
N TYR A 271 -15.12 -4.41 9.86
CA TYR A 271 -15.42 -5.45 10.85
C TYR A 271 -16.92 -5.72 11.01
N HIS A 272 -17.78 -4.70 10.85
CA HIS A 272 -19.24 -4.88 10.82
C HIS A 272 -19.74 -5.73 9.63
N ARG A 273 -18.84 -6.11 8.70
CA ARG A 273 -19.10 -7.01 7.58
C ARG A 273 -18.92 -8.50 7.92
N VAL A 274 -18.13 -8.83 8.94
CA VAL A 274 -17.73 -10.22 9.26
C VAL A 274 -18.59 -10.82 10.39
N ALA A 275 -19.25 -9.98 11.20
CA ALA A 275 -20.17 -10.39 12.26
C ALA A 275 -21.63 -10.40 11.78
#